data_AF-A0A1G0SXR0-F1
#
_entry.id   AF-A0A1G0SXR0-F1
#
_cell.length_a   1.000
_cell.length_b   1.000
_cell.length_c   1.000
_cell.angle_alpha   90.00
_cell.angle_beta   90.00
_cell.angle_gamma   90.00
#
_symmetry.space_group_name_H-M   'P 1'
#
loop_
_entity.id
_entity.type
_entity.pdbx_description
1 polymer ?
#
loop_
_entity_poly.entity_id
_entity_poly.type
_entity_poly.pdbx_seq_one_letter_code
_entity_poly.pdbx_strand_id
1 'polypeptide(L)'
;MKNKYIFGGFIIIVFLGLMAYLFTQSNIQYEEDFTKVKEQTKTVKATGQWVKEKNYEINKEHQTFSFYLQDAKGVEMKVMYHGAIPNNFES
;
A
#
# COMPACT_ATOMS: atom_id res chain seq x y z
N MET A 1 -23.82 -38.15 -19.52
CA MET A 1 -23.93 -37.43 -18.22
C MET A 1 -25.20 -36.60 -18.23
N LYS A 2 -25.98 -36.54 -17.14
CA LYS A 2 -27.20 -35.70 -17.12
C LYS A 2 -26.81 -34.22 -17.22
N ASN A 3 -27.53 -33.42 -18.01
CA ASN A 3 -27.24 -31.99 -18.23
C ASN A 3 -27.00 -31.19 -16.94
N LYS A 4 -27.67 -31.56 -15.84
CA LYS A 4 -27.48 -30.93 -14.53
C LYS A 4 -26.05 -30.99 -13.99
N TYR A 5 -25.31 -32.06 -14.28
CA TYR A 5 -23.92 -32.21 -13.81
C TYR A 5 -22.95 -31.39 -14.67
N ILE A 6 -23.25 -31.25 -15.96
CA ILE A 6 -22.46 -30.40 -16.88
C ILE A 6 -22.66 -28.93 -16.49
N PHE A 7 -23.90 -28.52 -16.22
CA PHE A 7 -24.21 -27.17 -15.79
C PHE A 7 -23.60 -26.83 -14.42
N GLY A 8 -23.74 -27.74 -13.44
CA GLY A 8 -23.12 -27.56 -12.12
C GLY A 8 -21.59 -27.52 -12.18
N GLY A 9 -20.98 -28.40 -12.99
CA GLY A 9 -19.54 -28.40 -13.21
C GLY A 9 -19.04 -27.10 -13.84
N PHE A 10 -19.76 -26.56 -14.81
CA PHE A 10 -19.42 -25.27 -15.43
C PHE A 10 -19.44 -24.12 -14.41
N ILE A 11 -20.48 -24.04 -13.58
CA ILE A 11 -20.58 -23.02 -12.52
C ILE A 11 -19.39 -23.11 -11.57
N ILE A 12 -19.02 -24.32 -11.14
CA ILE A 12 -17.86 -24.52 -10.25
C ILE A 12 -16.57 -24.00 -10.90
N ILE A 13 -16.33 -24.33 -12.17
CA ILE A 13 -15.14 -23.86 -12.90
C ILE A 13 -15.11 -22.32 -12.96
N VAL A 14 -16.24 -21.68 -13.26
CA VAL A 14 -16.34 -20.20 -13.30
C VAL A 14 -16.02 -19.59 -11.94
N PHE A 15 -16.61 -20.10 -10.85
CA PHE A 15 -16.36 -19.56 -9.51
C PHE A 15 -14.93 -19.81 -9.03
N LEU A 16 -14.33 -20.96 -9.35
CA LEU A 16 -12.92 -21.20 -9.03
C LEU A 16 -11.99 -20.26 -9.80
N GLY A 17 -12.28 -19.99 -11.07
CA GLY A 17 -11.55 -18.99 -11.87
C GLY A 17 -11.65 -17.58 -11.29
N LEU A 18 -12.87 -17.17 -10.89
CA LEU A 18 -13.10 -15.88 -10.24
C LEU A 18 -12.37 -15.77 -8.89
N MET A 19 -12.39 -16.82 -8.07
CA MET A 19 -11.66 -16.84 -6.81
C MET A 19 -10.16 -16.69 -7.02
N ALA A 20 -9.57 -17.45 -7.95
CA ALA A 20 -8.15 -17.34 -8.27
C ALA A 20 -7.79 -15.92 -8.73
N TYR A 21 -8.61 -15.32 -9.59
CA TYR A 21 -8.40 -13.94 -10.05
C TYR A 21 -8.46 -12.93 -8.89
N LEU A 22 -9.50 -12.97 -8.06
CA LEU A 22 -9.65 -12.05 -6.93
C LEU A 22 -8.53 -12.21 -5.90
N PHE A 23 -8.03 -13.43 -5.69
CA PHE A 23 -6.92 -13.69 -4.78
C PHE A 23 -5.62 -12.99 -5.21
N THR A 24 -5.41 -12.77 -6.51
CA THR A 24 -4.23 -12.04 -7.02
C THR A 24 -4.27 -10.54 -6.78
N GLN A 25 -5.45 -9.94 -6.52
CA GLN A 25 -5.59 -8.51 -6.33
C GLN A 25 -5.23 -8.03 -4.91
N SER A 26 -5.23 -8.89 -3.90
CA SER A 26 -5.32 -8.45 -2.49
C SER A 26 -3.98 -8.22 -1.76
N ASN A 27 -2.83 -8.28 -2.43
CA ASN A 27 -1.54 -8.04 -1.78
C ASN A 27 -0.97 -6.67 -2.14
N ILE A 28 -1.20 -5.67 -1.27
CA ILE A 28 -0.43 -4.43 -1.30
C ILE A 28 1.02 -4.79 -0.97
N GLN A 29 1.88 -4.69 -1.98
CA GLN A 29 3.29 -5.02 -1.89
C GLN A 29 4.02 -4.11 -0.89
N TYR A 30 4.91 -4.70 -0.11
CA TYR A 30 5.89 -3.97 0.70
C TYR A 30 7.14 -3.71 -0.12
N GLU A 31 7.67 -2.49 -0.05
CA GLU A 31 8.92 -2.11 -0.68
C GLU A 31 9.74 -1.26 0.30
N GLU A 32 11.00 -1.63 0.48
CA GLU A 32 11.91 -1.02 1.47
C GLU A 32 12.87 -0.04 0.80
N ASP A 33 13.01 -0.06 -0.53
CA ASP A 33 13.87 0.84 -1.29
C ASP A 33 13.04 1.99 -1.89
N PHE A 34 13.27 3.21 -1.42
CA PHE A 34 12.53 4.39 -1.89
C PHE A 34 12.79 4.73 -3.35
N THR A 35 13.90 4.26 -3.93
CA THR A 35 14.15 4.37 -5.38
C THR A 35 13.12 3.54 -6.15
N LYS A 36 12.88 2.30 -5.70
CA LYS A 36 11.87 1.41 -6.29
C LYS A 36 10.45 1.85 -6.00
N VAL A 37 10.18 2.43 -4.82
CA VAL A 37 8.86 3.01 -4.48
C VAL A 37 8.47 4.08 -5.49
N LYS A 38 9.40 4.96 -5.87
CA LYS A 38 9.16 6.04 -6.85
C LYS A 38 8.86 5.52 -8.26
N GLU A 39 9.29 4.31 -8.59
CA GLU A 39 9.03 3.66 -9.88
C GLU A 39 7.67 2.94 -9.91
N GLN A 40 6.99 2.76 -8.77
CA GLN A 40 5.71 2.05 -8.72
C GLN A 40 4.57 2.90 -9.27
N THR A 41 3.73 2.28 -10.10
CA THR A 41 2.48 2.87 -10.63
C THR A 41 1.25 2.47 -9.81
N LYS A 42 1.42 1.61 -8.81
CA LYS A 42 0.37 1.08 -7.93
C LYS A 42 0.64 1.49 -6.48
N THR A 43 -0.39 1.40 -5.64
CA THR A 43 -0.23 1.57 -4.19
C THR A 43 0.70 0.49 -3.64
N VAL A 44 1.70 0.92 -2.87
CA VAL A 44 2.64 0.06 -2.15
C VAL A 44 2.80 0.56 -0.71
N LYS A 45 3.25 -0.32 0.18
CA LYS A 45 3.64 0.01 1.54
C LYS A 45 5.14 0.24 1.58
N ALA A 46 5.54 1.49 1.81
CA ALA A 46 6.94 1.85 2.03
C ALA A 46 7.29 1.73 3.52
N THR A 47 8.49 1.26 3.83
CA THR A 47 9.01 1.20 5.22
C THR A 47 10.31 2.00 5.33
N GLY A 48 10.47 2.75 6.40
CA GLY A 48 11.66 3.55 6.68
C GLY A 48 11.63 4.13 8.09
N GLN A 49 12.67 4.87 8.44
CA GLN A 49 12.83 5.53 9.74
C GLN A 49 12.53 7.02 9.62
N TRP A 50 11.83 7.60 10.61
CA TRP A 50 11.57 9.03 10.64
C TRP A 50 12.86 9.82 10.88
N VAL A 51 13.14 10.79 9.99
CA VAL A 51 14.28 11.71 10.08
C VAL A 51 13.91 12.85 11.04
N LYS A 52 14.15 12.62 12.33
CA LYS A 52 13.74 13.53 13.42
C LYS A 52 14.40 14.90 13.30
N GLU A 53 15.62 14.96 12.76
CA GLU A 53 16.40 16.18 12.56
C GLU A 53 15.70 17.18 11.63
N LYS A 54 14.83 16.68 10.73
CA LYS A 54 14.06 17.51 9.79
C LYS A 54 12.69 17.93 10.30
N ASN A 55 12.31 17.50 11.51
CA ASN A 55 10.99 17.76 12.11
C ASN A 55 9.82 17.31 11.21
N TYR A 56 8.60 17.70 11.58
CA TYR A 56 7.41 17.58 10.75
C TYR A 56 6.74 18.95 10.54
N GLU A 57 5.89 19.06 9.53
CA GLU A 57 5.10 20.25 9.21
C GLU A 57 3.62 19.92 9.28
N ILE A 58 2.82 20.82 9.87
CA ILE A 58 1.36 20.75 9.87
C ILE A 58 0.83 21.96 9.09
N ASN A 59 0.19 21.71 7.96
CA ASN A 59 -0.52 22.73 7.20
C ASN A 59 -2.03 22.59 7.47
N LYS A 60 -2.59 23.56 8.20
CA LYS A 60 -4.02 23.58 8.54
C LYS A 60 -4.92 23.97 7.37
N GLU A 61 -4.42 24.79 6.44
CA GLU A 61 -5.16 25.20 5.25
C GLU A 61 -5.41 24.03 4.31
N HIS A 62 -4.39 23.19 4.09
CA HIS A 62 -4.49 22.00 3.25
C HIS A 62 -4.77 20.71 4.02
N GLN A 63 -4.90 20.79 5.34
CA GLN A 63 -5.08 19.64 6.23
C GLN A 63 -4.03 18.55 6.01
N THR A 64 -2.77 18.95 5.85
CA THR A 64 -1.65 18.02 5.63
C THR A 64 -0.70 17.99 6.81
N PHE A 65 -0.23 16.79 7.10
CA PHE A 65 0.86 16.47 8.00
C PHE A 65 1.99 15.91 7.13
N SER A 66 3.18 16.49 7.21
CA SER A 66 4.31 16.03 6.40
C SER A 66 5.60 15.89 7.18
N PHE A 67 6.40 14.90 6.82
CA PHE A 67 7.62 14.52 7.52
C PHE A 67 8.56 13.80 6.55
N TYR A 68 9.80 13.55 6.96
CA TYR A 68 10.77 12.82 6.14
C TYR A 68 10.98 11.41 6.68
N LEU A 69 10.94 10.42 5.79
CA LEU A 69 11.45 9.08 6.07
C LEU A 69 12.79 8.90 5.40
N GLN A 70 13.64 8.05 5.98
CA GLN A 70 14.86 7.52 5.39
C GLN A 70 14.73 6.00 5.26
N ASP A 71 15.08 5.46 4.11
CA ASP A 71 15.13 4.01 3.91
C ASP A 71 16.46 3.40 4.38
N ALA A 72 16.58 2.07 4.30
CA ALA A 72 17.79 1.35 4.70
C ALA A 72 19.04 1.70 3.87
N LYS A 73 18.87 2.36 2.71
CA LYS A 73 19.96 2.82 1.84
C LYS A 73 20.32 4.29 2.06
N GLY A 74 19.70 4.95 3.04
CA GLY A 74 19.92 6.35 3.35
C GLY A 74 19.16 7.31 2.42
N VAL A 75 18.30 6.80 1.53
CA VAL A 75 17.49 7.65 0.65
C VAL A 75 16.35 8.24 1.46
N GLU A 76 16.26 9.56 1.46
CA GLU A 76 15.18 10.26 2.12
C GLU A 76 14.02 10.59 1.19
N MET A 77 12.80 10.61 1.74
CA MET A 77 11.58 10.93 1.02
C MET A 77 10.62 11.70 1.93
N LYS A 78 10.09 12.82 1.41
CA LYS A 78 9.02 13.57 2.09
C LYS A 78 7.71 12.79 1.95
N VAL A 79 7.07 12.48 3.07
CA VAL A 79 5.74 11.90 3.15
C VAL A 79 4.74 13.04 3.32
N MET A 80 3.69 13.04 2.51
CA MET A 80 2.55 13.96 2.61
C MET A 80 1.32 13.18 3.03
N TYR A 81 0.93 13.29 4.29
CA TYR A 81 -0.27 12.68 4.84
C TYR A 81 -1.42 13.70 4.87
N HIS A 82 -2.57 13.36 4.30
CA HIS A 82 -3.76 14.20 4.36
C HIS A 82 -4.57 13.79 5.60
N GLY A 83 -4.48 14.59 6.65
CA GLY A 83 -5.07 14.30 7.95
C GLY A 83 -4.30 14.91 9.11
N ALA A 84 -4.78 14.62 10.32
CA ALA A 84 -4.10 15.00 11.55
C ALA A 84 -2.88 14.12 11.81
N ILE A 85 -1.98 14.58 12.69
CA ILE A 85 -0.87 13.76 13.16
C ILE A 85 -1.39 12.49 13.85
N PRO A 86 -0.88 11.30 13.50
CA PRO A 86 -1.23 10.06 14.21
C PRO A 86 -0.79 10.09 15.68
N ASN A 87 -1.62 9.56 16.58
CA ASN A 87 -1.36 9.59 18.04
C ASN A 87 -0.04 8.92 18.46
N ASN A 88 0.45 7.96 17.68
CA ASN A 88 1.65 7.18 17.97
C ASN A 88 2.84 7.58 17.09
N PHE A 89 2.80 8.75 16.43
CA PHE A 89 3.85 9.14 15.49
C PHE A 89 5.21 9.38 16.17
N GLU A 90 5.21 10.00 17.36
CA GLU A 90 6.43 10.36 18.09
C GLU A 90 6.86 9.34 19.16
N SER A 91 6.06 8.29 19.36
CA SER A 91 6.26 7.28 20.41
C SER A 91 7.54 6.46 20.23
#